data_AF-A0AA37WPR8-F1
#
_entry.id   AF-A0AA37WPR8-F1
#
_cell.length_a   1.000
_cell.length_b   1.000
_cell.length_c   1.000
_cell.angle_alpha   90.00
_cell.angle_beta   90.00
_cell.angle_gamma   90.00
#
_symmetry.space_group_name_H-M   'P 1'
#
loop_
_entity.id
_entity.type
_entity.pdbx_description
1 polymer ?
#
loop_
_entity_poly.entity_id
_entity_poly.type
_entity_poly.pdbx_seq_one_letter_code
_entity_poly.pdbx_strand_id
1 'polypeptide(L)'
;MKLSAEFLELSLQFYQDLLDDVSSEEEMIETVLSPLKDEGKRTNLRKYLDLITSDQIADEELRKLWWSSSADVVFHDGAALRAFLRKVRDKL
;
A
#
# COMPACT_ATOMS: atom_id res chain seq x y z
N MET A 1 -11.81 -5.22 -9.19
CA MET A 1 -11.81 -5.36 -7.70
C MET A 1 -12.19 -4.02 -7.09
N LYS A 2 -12.89 -3.99 -5.94
CA LYS A 2 -13.22 -2.75 -5.23
C LYS A 2 -12.18 -2.51 -4.13
N LEU A 3 -11.69 -1.29 -4.00
CA LEU A 3 -10.76 -0.89 -2.95
C LEU A 3 -11.45 -0.93 -1.58
N SER A 4 -10.78 -1.47 -0.55
CA SER A 4 -11.28 -1.40 0.82
C SER A 4 -11.10 0.01 1.39
N ALA A 5 -11.89 0.37 2.40
CA ALA A 5 -11.78 1.67 3.04
C ALA A 5 -10.39 1.87 3.68
N GLU A 6 -9.86 0.83 4.32
CA GLU A 6 -8.55 0.85 4.96
C GLU A 6 -7.41 0.98 3.94
N PHE A 7 -7.56 0.38 2.75
CA PHE A 7 -6.58 0.55 1.68
C PHE A 7 -6.61 1.95 1.09
N LEU A 8 -7.79 2.57 0.99
CA LEU A 8 -7.90 3.97 0.61
C LEU A 8 -7.23 4.89 1.64
N GLU A 9 -7.49 4.67 2.93
CA GLU A 9 -6.83 5.39 4.03
C GLU A 9 -5.31 5.26 3.99
N LEU A 10 -4.80 4.06 3.72
CA LEU A 10 -3.37 3.82 3.50
C LEU A 10 -2.86 4.60 2.28
N SER A 11 -3.55 4.49 1.13
CA SER A 11 -3.13 5.13 -0.12
C SER A 11 -3.07 6.66 -0.02
N LEU A 12 -3.92 7.27 0.81
CA LEU A 12 -3.91 8.72 1.08
C LEU A 12 -2.60 9.20 1.74
N GLN A 13 -1.86 8.30 2.39
CA GLN A 13 -0.58 8.66 3.00
C GLN A 13 0.55 8.72 1.98
N PHE A 14 0.33 8.25 0.75
CA PHE A 14 1.29 8.31 -0.35
C PHE A 14 1.13 9.63 -1.12
N TYR A 15 1.32 10.75 -0.44
CA TYR A 15 1.28 12.08 -1.05
C TYR A 15 2.52 12.37 -1.89
N GLN A 16 2.43 13.34 -2.80
CA GLN A 16 3.45 13.65 -3.80
C GLN A 16 4.86 13.81 -3.23
N ASP A 17 5.00 14.51 -2.10
CA ASP A 17 6.30 14.84 -1.48
C ASP A 17 6.78 13.79 -0.46
N LEU A 18 6.07 12.66 -0.30
CA LEU A 18 6.43 11.63 0.68
C LEU A 18 7.86 11.12 0.47
N LEU A 19 8.29 10.97 -0.78
CA LEU A 19 9.63 10.47 -1.12
C LEU A 19 10.74 11.48 -0.78
N ASP A 20 10.41 12.76 -0.64
CA ASP A 20 11.34 13.79 -0.19
C ASP A 20 11.38 13.88 1.34
N ASP A 21 10.29 13.49 2.02
CA ASP A 21 10.17 13.50 3.48
C ASP A 21 10.80 12.27 4.15
N VAL A 22 11.02 11.17 3.41
CA VAL A 22 11.55 9.92 3.96
C VAL A 22 12.91 9.59 3.36
N SER A 23 13.84 9.14 4.20
CA SER A 23 15.21 8.79 3.81
C SER A 23 15.36 7.30 3.43
N SER A 24 14.35 6.47 3.71
CA SER A 24 14.39 5.03 3.44
C SER A 24 13.00 4.44 3.22
N GLU A 25 12.96 3.25 2.59
CA GLU A 25 11.72 2.49 2.40
C GLU A 25 11.10 2.07 3.75
N GLU A 26 11.90 1.75 4.76
CA GLU A 26 11.38 1.41 6.09
C GLU A 26 10.69 2.61 6.75
N GLU A 27 11.31 3.78 6.67
CA GLU A 27 10.74 5.03 7.17
C GLU A 27 9.46 5.40 6.41
N MET A 28 9.43 5.17 5.10
CA MET A 28 8.22 5.31 4.28
C MET A 28 7.09 4.42 4.80
N ILE A 29 7.36 3.14 5.05
CA ILE A 29 6.37 2.19 5.56
C ILE A 29 5.88 2.62 6.95
N GLU A 30 6.76 3.04 7.85
CA GLU A 30 6.37 3.53 9.17
C GLU A 30 5.51 4.80 9.07
N THR A 31 5.87 5.71 8.17
CA THR A 31 5.15 6.98 7.93
C THR A 31 3.73 6.73 7.44
N VAL A 32 3.56 5.89 6.41
CA VAL A 32 2.23 5.58 5.85
C VAL A 32 1.36 4.73 6.79
N LEU A 33 1.98 3.99 7.72
CA LEU A 33 1.27 3.21 8.74
C LEU A 33 0.99 3.98 10.03
N SER A 34 1.70 5.08 10.30
CA SER A 34 1.56 5.93 11.49
C SER A 34 0.11 6.37 11.81
N PRO A 35 -0.73 6.78 10.83
CA PRO A 35 -2.12 7.13 11.12
C PRO A 35 -3.04 5.92 11.34
N LEU A 36 -2.63 4.72 10.91
CA LEU A 36 -3.39 3.48 11.06
C LEU A 36 -3.11 2.82 12.42
N LYS A 37 -3.63 3.44 13.48
CA LYS A 37 -3.47 2.98 14.88
C LYS A 37 -4.52 1.97 15.33
N ASP A 38 -5.64 1.89 14.63
CA ASP A 38 -6.74 0.98 14.98
C ASP A 38 -6.40 -0.47 14.59
N GLU A 39 -6.36 -1.37 15.56
CA GLU A 39 -6.00 -2.78 15.34
C GLU A 39 -6.97 -3.52 14.40
N GLY A 40 -8.25 -3.15 14.42
CA GLY A 40 -9.27 -3.70 13.53
C GLY A 40 -9.00 -3.32 12.08
N LYS A 41 -8.72 -2.04 11.83
CA LYS A 41 -8.32 -1.52 10.51
C LYS A 41 -7.03 -2.16 10.03
N ARG A 42 -6.01 -2.28 10.89
CA ARG A 42 -4.74 -2.96 10.54
C ARG A 42 -4.97 -4.42 10.14
N THR A 43 -5.82 -5.13 10.87
CA THR A 43 -6.19 -6.52 10.55
C THR A 43 -6.92 -6.63 9.22
N ASN A 44 -7.88 -5.74 8.94
CA ASN A 44 -8.60 -5.71 7.67
C ASN A 44 -7.69 -5.35 6.50
N LEU A 45 -6.84 -4.35 6.67
CA LEU A 45 -5.84 -3.94 5.69
C LEU A 45 -4.88 -5.09 5.39
N ARG A 46 -4.39 -5.79 6.42
CA ARG A 46 -3.50 -6.95 6.25
C ARG A 46 -4.14 -8.04 5.41
N LYS A 47 -5.40 -8.39 5.67
CA LYS A 47 -6.16 -9.37 4.86
C LYS A 47 -6.34 -8.91 3.42
N TYR A 48 -6.62 -7.62 3.23
CA TYR A 48 -6.79 -7.04 1.90
C TYR A 48 -5.46 -7.03 1.11
N LEU A 49 -4.36 -6.63 1.74
CA LEU A 49 -3.01 -6.68 1.17
C LEU A 49 -2.61 -8.11 0.81
N ASP A 50 -2.91 -9.09 1.66
CA ASP A 50 -2.64 -10.50 1.38
C ASP A 50 -3.38 -11.00 0.13
N LEU A 51 -4.63 -10.58 -0.04
CA LEU A 51 -5.44 -10.91 -1.22
C LEU A 51 -4.87 -10.27 -2.50
N ILE A 52 -4.56 -8.98 -2.50
CA ILE A 52 -4.12 -8.27 -3.72
C ILE A 52 -2.66 -8.54 -4.08
N THR A 53 -1.82 -8.91 -3.11
CA THR A 53 -0.42 -9.29 -3.33
C THR A 53 -0.22 -10.80 -3.53
N SER A 54 -1.32 -11.57 -3.56
CA SER A 54 -1.31 -12.99 -3.89
C SER A 54 -0.80 -13.22 -5.31
N ASP A 55 -0.14 -14.36 -5.52
CA ASP A 55 0.40 -14.74 -6.84
C ASP A 55 -0.70 -15.01 -7.89
N GLN A 56 -1.96 -15.05 -7.47
CA GLN A 56 -3.12 -15.15 -8.36
C GLN A 56 -3.48 -13.83 -9.06
N ILE A 57 -3.05 -12.69 -8.53
CA ILE A 57 -3.26 -11.38 -9.14
C ILE A 57 -2.09 -11.10 -10.09
N ALA A 58 -2.37 -10.63 -11.30
CA ALA A 58 -1.34 -10.20 -12.23
C ALA A 58 -0.76 -8.83 -11.81
N ASP A 59 0.52 -8.59 -12.07
CA ASP A 59 1.19 -7.32 -11.75
C ASP A 59 0.51 -6.11 -12.41
N GLU A 60 -0.03 -6.29 -13.61
CA GLU A 60 -0.79 -5.25 -14.31
C GLU A 60 -2.11 -4.92 -13.60
N GLU A 61 -2.83 -5.93 -13.10
CA GLU A 61 -4.08 -5.75 -12.36
C GLU A 61 -3.82 -5.08 -11.01
N LEU A 62 -2.73 -5.45 -10.33
CA LEU A 62 -2.28 -4.78 -9.11
C LEU A 62 -1.93 -3.31 -9.36
N ARG A 63 -1.24 -3.01 -10.47
CA ARG A 63 -0.96 -1.63 -10.87
C ARG A 63 -2.22 -0.83 -11.17
N LYS A 64 -3.18 -1.40 -11.88
CA LYS A 64 -4.47 -0.75 -12.14
C LYS A 64 -5.22 -0.43 -10.85
N LEU A 65 -5.18 -1.35 -9.87
CA LEU A 65 -5.76 -1.12 -8.56
C LEU A 65 -5.08 0.02 -7.81
N TRP A 66 -3.75 0.06 -7.85
CA TRP A 66 -2.96 1.16 -7.27
C TRP A 66 -3.26 2.51 -7.93
N TRP A 67 -3.32 2.56 -9.26
CA TRP A 67 -3.70 3.79 -10.00
C TRP A 67 -5.15 4.23 -9.78
N SER A 68 -6.02 3.30 -9.40
CA SER A 68 -7.40 3.61 -9.02
C SER A 68 -7.53 4.06 -7.56
N SER A 69 -6.43 4.04 -6.80
CA SER A 69 -6.38 4.48 -5.40
C SER A 69 -6.11 5.98 -5.30
N SER A 70 -6.04 6.49 -4.07
CA SER A 70 -5.76 7.90 -3.78
C SER A 70 -4.26 8.18 -3.59
N ALA A 71 -3.38 7.25 -3.99
CA ALA A 71 -1.93 7.44 -3.92
C ALA A 71 -1.44 8.37 -5.05
N ASP A 72 -0.69 9.40 -4.69
CA ASP A 72 0.02 10.26 -5.63
C ASP A 72 1.37 9.64 -6.07
N VAL A 73 1.93 8.73 -5.27
CA VAL A 73 3.15 7.99 -5.60
C VAL A 73 2.87 6.93 -6.67
N VAL A 74 3.61 7.00 -7.79
CA VAL A 74 3.44 6.09 -8.92
C VAL A 74 4.49 4.98 -8.92
N PHE A 75 4.04 3.72 -8.95
CA PHE A 75 4.90 2.58 -9.22
C PHE A 75 4.83 2.17 -10.70
N HIS A 76 5.97 2.26 -11.39
CA HIS A 76 6.08 1.86 -12.80
C HIS A 76 6.19 0.35 -12.99
N ASP A 77 6.70 -0.36 -11.99
CA ASP A 77 6.82 -1.82 -11.99
C ASP A 77 5.83 -2.45 -10.99
N GLY A 78 5.04 -3.41 -11.47
CA GLY A 78 4.04 -4.08 -10.65
C GLY A 78 4.65 -5.12 -9.71
N ALA A 79 5.79 -5.70 -10.08
CA ALA A 79 6.54 -6.59 -9.21
C ALA A 79 7.14 -5.80 -8.02
N ALA A 80 7.72 -4.62 -8.29
CA ALA A 80 8.18 -3.70 -7.25
C ALA A 80 7.05 -3.25 -6.32
N LEU A 81 5.90 -2.86 -6.89
CA LEU A 81 4.70 -2.51 -6.12
C LEU A 81 4.25 -3.67 -5.23
N ARG A 82 4.20 -4.90 -5.76
CA ARG A 82 3.84 -6.09 -4.99
C ARG A 82 4.82 -6.33 -3.85
N ALA A 83 6.11 -6.26 -4.11
CA ALA A 83 7.14 -6.44 -3.09
C ALA A 83 7.00 -5.40 -1.97
N PHE A 84 6.78 -4.14 -2.34
CA PHE A 84 6.56 -3.06 -1.38
C PHE A 84 5.29 -3.29 -0.53
N LEU A 85 4.15 -3.60 -1.16
CA LEU A 85 2.90 -3.88 -0.45
C LEU A 85 3.00 -5.10 0.47
N ARG A 86 3.80 -6.12 0.11
CA ARG A 86 4.11 -7.25 1.01
C ARG A 86 4.88 -6.78 2.25
N LYS A 87 5.86 -5.88 2.10
CA LYS A 87 6.58 -5.30 3.25
C LYS A 87 5.66 -4.49 4.16
N VAL A 88 4.76 -3.68 3.58
CA VAL A 88 3.73 -2.98 4.36
C VAL A 88 2.86 -3.96 5.14
N ARG A 89 2.39 -5.04 4.49
CA ARG A 89 1.61 -6.12 5.12
C ARG A 89 2.37 -6.78 6.28
N ASP A 90 3.66 -7.00 6.14
CA ASP A 90 4.47 -7.69 7.15
C ASP A 90 4.71 -6.82 8.41
N LYS A 91 4.60 -5.49 8.28
CA LYS A 91 4.69 -4.52 9.39
C LYS A 91 3.33 -4.19 10.03
N LEU A 92 2.22 -4.74 9.50
CA LEU A 92 0.85 -4.56 10.04
C LEU A 92 0.54 -5.50 11.21
#